data_AF-A0A952CCN8-F1
#
_entry.id   AF-A0A952CCN8-F1
#
_cell.length_a   1.000
_cell.length_b   1.000
_cell.length_c   1.000
_cell.angle_alpha   90.00
_cell.angle_beta   90.00
_cell.angle_gamma   90.00
#
_symmetry.space_group_name_H-M   'P 1'
#
loop_
_entity.id
_entity.type
_entity.pdbx_description
1 polymer ?
#
loop_
_entity_poly.entity_id
_entity_poly.type
_entity_poly.pdbx_seq_one_letter_code
_entity_poly.pdbx_strand_id
1 'polypeptide(L)'
;MGRHVIVALPDGRPALQQFGLLKQLAEFLHRDLHLPVLIAMHKNSPKKGRNPNPHGHLLFGGRAWDEATMTFAPQRIRSSTSVTGKDPNFWRRFAVSGSKS
;
A
#
# COMPACT_ATOMS: atom_id res chain seq x y z
N MET A 1 -4.28 10.97 -12.66
CA MET A 1 -4.37 11.07 -11.19
C MET A 1 -3.90 9.75 -10.59
N GLY A 2 -2.99 9.78 -9.62
CA GLY A 2 -2.52 8.60 -8.87
C GLY A 2 -3.46 8.21 -7.72
N ARG A 3 -3.16 7.13 -7.00
CA ARG A 3 -3.90 6.70 -5.80
C ARG A 3 -2.99 6.72 -4.58
N HIS A 4 -3.51 7.22 -3.46
CA HIS A 4 -2.79 7.26 -2.19
C HIS A 4 -3.48 6.35 -1.19
N VAL A 5 -2.72 5.41 -0.61
CA VAL A 5 -3.17 4.51 0.44
C VAL A 5 -2.33 4.76 1.69
N ILE A 6 -2.99 4.84 2.85
CA ILE A 6 -2.35 4.95 4.15
C ILE A 6 -2.51 3.62 4.88
N VAL A 7 -1.41 3.08 5.40
CA VAL A 7 -1.36 1.78 6.06
C VAL A 7 -0.87 1.98 7.50
N ALA A 8 -1.68 1.59 8.48
CA ALA A 8 -1.25 1.56 9.87
C ALA A 8 -0.17 0.48 10.06
N LEU A 9 0.90 0.81 10.79
CA LEU A 9 2.00 -0.10 11.08
C LEU A 9 1.92 -0.56 12.54
N PRO A 10 2.40 -1.77 12.86
CA PRO A 10 2.36 -2.28 14.23
C PRO A 10 3.24 -1.42 15.14
N ASP A 11 2.63 -0.86 16.18
CA ASP A 11 3.34 -0.13 17.23
C ASP A 11 4.26 -1.08 18.02
N GLY A 12 5.36 -0.55 18.55
CA GLY A 12 6.36 -1.32 19.31
C GLY A 12 7.39 -2.10 18.48
N ARG A 13 7.28 -2.14 17.14
CA ARG A 13 8.34 -2.71 16.28
C ARG A 13 9.41 -1.66 15.94
N PRO A 14 10.69 -2.08 15.77
CA PRO A 14 11.73 -1.20 15.26
C PRO A 14 11.35 -0.60 13.90
N ALA A 15 11.69 0.68 13.67
CA ALA A 15 11.34 1.40 12.44
C ALA A 15 11.79 0.67 11.17
N LEU A 16 12.94 -0.01 11.20
CA LEU A 16 13.44 -0.80 10.07
C LEU A 16 12.52 -2.00 9.75
N GLN A 17 11.96 -2.66 10.77
CA GLN A 17 11.02 -3.76 10.57
C GLN A 17 9.66 -3.25 10.06
N GLN A 18 9.18 -2.12 10.59
CA GLN A 18 7.97 -1.46 10.10
C GLN A 18 8.12 -1.07 8.62
N PHE A 19 9.27 -0.50 8.24
CA PHE A 19 9.59 -0.19 6.85
C PHE A 19 9.67 -1.45 5.99
N GLY A 20 10.28 -2.53 6.49
CA GLY A 20 10.34 -3.82 5.80
C GLY A 20 8.95 -4.37 5.47
N LEU A 21 8.01 -4.31 6.41
CA LEU A 21 6.62 -4.71 6.19
C LEU A 21 5.94 -3.84 5.12
N LEU A 22 6.12 -2.52 5.21
CA LEU A 22 5.57 -1.58 4.23
C LEU A 22 6.14 -1.82 2.82
N LYS A 23 7.44 -2.07 2.72
CA LYS A 23 8.14 -2.38 1.47
C LYS A 23 7.62 -3.68 0.85
N GLN A 24 7.49 -4.75 1.63
CA GLN A 24 6.96 -6.03 1.15
C GLN A 24 5.54 -5.89 0.60
N LEU A 25 4.69 -5.12 1.29
CA LEU A 25 3.34 -4.82 0.81
C LEU A 25 3.38 -4.01 -0.50
N ALA A 26 4.25 -3.02 -0.61
CA ALA A 26 4.40 -2.22 -1.82
C ALA A 26 4.90 -3.05 -3.01
N GLU A 27 5.89 -3.92 -2.81
CA GLU A 27 6.41 -4.82 -3.85
C GLU A 27 5.37 -5.85 -4.31
N PHE A 28 4.55 -6.36 -3.38
CA PHE A 28 3.42 -7.20 -3.72
C PHE A 28 2.40 -6.46 -4.59
N LEU A 29 1.95 -5.27 -4.17
CA LEU A 29 0.97 -4.47 -4.91
C LEU A 29 1.52 -3.94 -6.25
N HIS A 30 2.80 -3.63 -6.32
CA HIS A 30 3.47 -3.28 -7.57
C HIS A 30 3.39 -4.42 -8.58
N ARG A 31 3.73 -5.65 -8.17
CA ARG A 31 3.68 -6.84 -9.03
C ARG A 31 2.25 -7.20 -9.44
N ASP A 32 1.29 -7.05 -8.54
CA ASP A 32 -0.12 -7.36 -8.84
C ASP A 32 -0.71 -6.31 -9.80
N LEU A 33 -0.57 -5.03 -9.48
CA LEU A 33 -1.21 -3.93 -10.22
C LEU A 33 -0.41 -3.43 -11.42
N HIS A 34 0.86 -3.80 -11.53
CA HIS A 34 1.80 -3.29 -12.54
C HIS A 34 1.88 -1.75 -12.52
N LEU A 35 1.71 -1.15 -11.34
CA LEU A 35 1.76 0.30 -11.13
C LEU A 35 3.03 0.65 -10.36
N PRO A 36 3.72 1.76 -10.70
CA PRO A 36 4.81 2.24 -9.88
C PRO A 36 4.27 2.69 -8.52
N VAL A 37 5.00 2.33 -7.45
CA VAL A 37 4.62 2.62 -6.06
C VAL A 37 5.77 3.35 -5.38
N LEU A 38 5.51 4.55 -4.87
CA LEU A 38 6.42 5.24 -3.95
C LEU A 38 5.97 4.97 -2.52
N ILE A 39 6.94 4.67 -1.66
CA ILE A 39 6.69 4.42 -0.24
C ILE A 39 7.28 5.56 0.60
N ALA A 40 6.52 6.03 1.58
CA ALA A 40 7.01 6.93 2.61
C ALA A 40 6.52 6.45 3.97
N MET A 41 7.38 6.47 4.98
CA MET A 41 7.00 6.09 6.34
C MET A 41 7.02 7.31 7.23
N HIS A 42 5.92 7.57 7.94
CA HIS A 42 5.85 8.69 8.84
C HIS A 42 6.10 8.20 10.27
N LYS A 43 7.23 8.64 10.86
CA LYS A 43 7.54 8.37 12.26
C LYS A 43 6.74 9.36 13.11
N ASN A 44 5.54 8.95 13.52
CA ASN A 44 4.75 9.72 14.46
C ASN A 44 5.44 9.70 15.82
N SER A 45 6.28 10.69 16.10
CA SER A 45 6.59 11.09 17.47
C SER A 45 5.31 11.71 18.02
N PRO A 46 4.56 11.05 18.91
CA PRO A 46 3.28 11.57 19.34
C PRO A 46 3.47 12.93 20.02
N LYS A 47 2.59 13.88 19.69
CA LYS A 47 2.42 15.07 20.55
C LYS A 47 1.98 14.59 21.94
N LYS A 48 2.45 15.26 22.99
CA LYS A 48 2.17 14.92 24.40
C LYS A 48 0.69 14.58 24.59
N GLY A 49 0.39 13.38 25.11
CA GLY A 49 -0.99 12.91 25.35
C GLY A 49 -1.67 12.15 24.20
N ARG A 50 -0.96 11.80 23.12
CA ARG A 50 -1.47 10.91 22.06
C ARG A 50 -0.69 9.60 22.02
N ASN A 51 -1.36 8.51 21.69
CA ASN A 51 -0.68 7.25 21.41
C ASN A 51 0.13 7.36 20.11
N PRO A 52 1.29 6.71 20.00
CA PRO A 52 2.00 6.57 18.74
C PRO A 52 1.06 5.96 17.68
N ASN A 53 1.13 6.50 16.45
CA ASN A 53 0.40 5.94 15.32
C ASN A 53 1.33 5.87 14.11
N PRO A 54 2.30 4.92 14.11
CA PRO A 54 3.17 4.74 12.97
C PRO A 54 2.35 4.30 11.75
N HIS A 55 2.57 4.95 10.62
CA HIS A 55 1.88 4.61 9.38
C HIS A 55 2.78 4.82 8.16
N GLY A 56 2.50 4.03 7.14
CA GLY A 56 3.10 4.14 5.82
C GLY A 56 2.15 4.79 4.82
N HIS A 57 2.72 5.49 3.85
CA HIS A 57 2.05 6.03 2.68
C HIS A 57 2.52 5.22 1.47
N LEU A 58 1.57 4.72 0.69
CA LEU A 58 1.79 4.10 -0.61
C LEU A 58 1.17 5.02 -1.68
N LEU A 59 2.02 5.57 -2.54
CA LEU A 59 1.62 6.48 -3.62
C LEU A 59 1.75 5.73 -4.95
N PHE A 60 0.62 5.33 -5.51
CA PHE A 60 0.53 4.62 -6.77
C PHE A 60 0.46 5.60 -7.93
N GLY A 61 1.27 5.36 -8.96
CA GLY A 61 1.11 6.02 -10.24
C GLY A 61 -0.27 5.74 -10.83
N GLY A 62 -0.82 6.70 -11.58
CA GLY A 62 -2.12 6.52 -12.23
C GLY A 62 -2.07 5.67 -13.51
N ARG A 63 -0.87 5.25 -13.92
CA ARG A 63 -0.55 4.53 -15.16
C ARG A 63 0.60 3.57 -14.88
N ALA A 64 0.61 2.43 -15.58
CA ALA A 64 1.76 1.55 -15.59
C ALA A 64 2.95 2.26 -16.26
N TRP A 65 4.15 1.98 -15.76
CA TRP A 65 5.39 2.38 -16.42
C TRP A 65 5.75 1.29 -17.43
N ASP A 66 5.92 1.68 -18.69
CA ASP A 66 6.40 0.79 -19.75
C ASP A 66 7.91 0.98 -19.90
N GLU A 67 8.67 -0.03 -19.45
CA GLU A 67 10.13 -0.01 -19.51
C GLU A 67 10.65 -0.07 -20.95
N ALA A 68 9.94 -0.73 -21.87
CA ALA A 68 10.39 -0.87 -23.25
C ALA A 68 10.32 0.46 -24.01
N THR A 69 9.29 1.26 -23.72
CA THR A 69 9.09 2.57 -24.37
C THR A 69 9.56 3.73 -23.51
N MET A 70 10.00 3.49 -22.26
CA MET A 70 10.36 4.50 -21.27
C MET A 70 9.28 5.57 -21.07
N THR A 71 8.01 5.18 -21.18
CA THR A 71 6.86 6.08 -21.05
C THR A 71 5.77 5.48 -20.17
N PHE A 72 4.86 6.33 -19.69
CA PHE A 72 3.66 5.84 -19.02
C PHE A 72 2.65 5.33 -20.04
N ALA A 73 2.18 4.10 -19.84
CA ALA A 73 1.14 3.52 -20.68
C ALA A 73 -0.08 4.46 -20.79
N PRO A 74 -0.73 4.55 -21.96
CA PRO A 74 -1.88 5.43 -22.14
C PRO A 74 -2.95 5.09 -21.10
N GLN A 75 -3.54 6.14 -20.52
CA GLN A 75 -4.63 5.99 -19.57
C GLN A 75 -5.84 5.44 -20.33
N ARG A 76 -6.01 4.12 -20.32
CA ARG A 76 -7.26 3.53 -20.79
C ARG A 76 -8.38 4.06 -19.88
N ILE A 77 -9.32 4.78 -20.49
CA ILE A 77 -10.39 5.49 -19.79
C ILE A 77 -11.24 4.48 -19.00
N ARG A 78 -11.39 4.79 -17.70
CA ARG A 78 -12.39 4.34 -16.71
C ARG A 78 -13.10 3.01 -16.99
N SER A 79 -12.87 2.04 -16.12
CA SER A 79 -14.01 1.52 -15.37
C SER A 79 -13.90 2.01 -13.95
N SER A 80 -15.01 2.52 -13.43
CA SER A 80 -15.26 2.68 -12.01
C SER A 80 -15.23 1.30 -11.35
N THR A 81 -14.05 0.69 -11.20
CA THR A 81 -13.83 -0.18 -10.06
C THR A 81 -13.67 0.75 -8.87
N SER A 82 -14.82 1.21 -8.37
CA SER A 82 -15.00 1.11 -6.95
C SER A 82 -14.45 -0.26 -6.55
N VAL A 83 -13.36 -0.27 -5.79
CA VAL A 83 -13.03 -1.43 -4.96
C VAL A 83 -14.03 -1.43 -3.80
N THR A 84 -15.33 -1.27 -4.12
CA THR A 84 -16.41 -1.85 -3.33
C THR A 84 -16.21 -3.34 -3.51
N GLY A 85 -16.00 -4.05 -2.41
CA GLY A 85 -15.73 -5.48 -2.36
C GLY A 85 -16.72 -6.37 -3.13
N LYS A 86 -16.63 -6.37 -4.46
CA LYS A 86 -17.35 -7.28 -5.35
C LYS A 86 -16.63 -8.61 -5.52
N ASP A 87 -15.36 -8.71 -5.16
CA ASP A 87 -14.84 -9.96 -4.63
C ASP A 87 -14.98 -9.90 -3.09
N PRO A 88 -16.07 -10.44 -2.51
CA PRO A 88 -16.21 -10.55 -1.06
C PRO A 88 -15.08 -11.36 -0.42
N ASN A 89 -14.24 -12.04 -1.21
CA ASN A 89 -13.09 -12.79 -0.75
C ASN A 89 -11.75 -12.05 -0.91
N PHE A 90 -11.68 -10.88 -1.55
CA PHE A 90 -10.39 -10.17 -1.71
C PHE A 90 -9.73 -9.91 -0.34
N TRP A 91 -10.50 -9.36 0.61
CA TRP A 91 -10.02 -9.11 1.98
C TRP A 91 -9.93 -10.38 2.85
N ARG A 92 -10.69 -11.44 2.53
CA ARG A 92 -10.61 -12.72 3.27
C ARG A 92 -9.28 -13.43 3.07
N ARG A 93 -8.66 -13.30 1.90
CA ARG A 93 -7.31 -13.86 1.62
C ARG A 93 -6.23 -13.27 2.53
N PHE A 94 -6.44 -12.05 3.05
CA PHE A 94 -5.51 -11.37 3.95
C PHE A 94 -5.87 -11.51 5.44
N ALA A 95 -7.10 -11.94 5.76
CA ALA A 95 -7.58 -12.09 7.13
C ALA A 95 -7.17 -13.41 7.81
N VAL A 96 -6.54 -14.35 7.09
CA VAL A 96 -6.18 -15.68 7.62
C VAL A 96 -4.66 -15.83 7.71
N SER A 97 -4.07 -15.22 8.75
CA SER A 97 -2.76 -15.64 9.29
C SER A 97 -2.60 -15.22 10.76
N GLY A 98 -3.72 -15.17 11.51
CA GLY A 98 -3.75 -14.63 12.86
C GLY A 98 -4.46 -15.49 13.90
N SER A 99 -4.85 -16.72 13.60
CA SER A 99 -5.43 -17.59 14.63
C SER A 99 -5.18 -19.07 14.38
N LYS A 100 -4.69 -19.72 15.44
CA LYS A 100 -4.43 -21.16 15.65
C LYS A 100 -3.06 -21.59 15.13
N SER A 101 -2.13 -22.05 15.96
CA SER A 101 -2.21 -22.70 17.29
C SER A 101 -0.93 -22.43 18.08
#